data_AF-A0AAE9S980-F1
#
_entry.id   AF-A0AAE9S980-F1
#
_cell.length_a   1.000
_cell.length_b   1.000
_cell.length_c   1.000
_cell.angle_alpha   90.00
_cell.angle_beta   90.00
_cell.angle_gamma   90.00
#
_symmetry.space_group_name_H-M   'P 1'
#
loop_
_entity.id
_entity.type
_entity.pdbx_description
1 polymer ?
#
loop_
_entity_poly.entity_id
_entity_poly.type
_entity_poly.pdbx_seq_one_letter_code
_entity_poly.pdbx_strand_id
1 'polypeptide(L)'
;MKNDIKTFTDKTNADNKEIGFQYQYYYFLYKLLNLKKGQSVGLEVRDDVHTTLKNNQQILIQLKHTVRKNASDNAVSLAELDVDLWKTLYNWANIIVDKTAGRAEKSQQIDFISRTEFHLVTALLHKHSKAEFSPIHSNLRHNLGARST
;
A
#
# COMPACT_ATOMS: atom_id res chain seq x y z
N MET A 1 31.26 2.54 -33.44
CA MET A 1 29.90 2.83 -32.93
C MET A 1 29.15 1.51 -32.78
N LYS A 2 28.84 1.10 -31.54
CA LYS A 2 27.88 0.01 -31.30
C LYS A 2 26.51 0.65 -31.10
N ASN A 3 25.55 0.31 -31.95
CA ASN A 3 24.15 0.68 -31.75
C ASN A 3 23.52 -0.36 -30.83
N ASP A 4 23.27 0.01 -29.58
CA ASP A 4 22.55 -0.82 -28.61
C ASP A 4 21.05 -0.84 -28.96
N ILE A 5 20.65 -1.77 -29.81
CA ILE A 5 19.24 -2.08 -30.04
C ILE A 5 18.74 -2.87 -28.82
N LYS A 6 18.06 -2.19 -27.90
CA LYS A 6 17.36 -2.85 -26.79
C LYS A 6 16.25 -3.76 -27.33
N THR A 7 16.27 -5.02 -26.91
CA THR A 7 15.33 -6.05 -27.33
C THR A 7 13.95 -5.81 -26.71
N PHE A 8 12.90 -6.43 -27.27
CA PHE A 8 11.54 -6.37 -26.70
C PHE A 8 11.49 -6.94 -25.27
N THR A 9 12.39 -7.88 -24.96
CA THR A 9 12.61 -8.45 -23.63
C THR A 9 13.14 -7.42 -22.63
N ASP A 10 13.98 -6.47 -23.08
CA ASP A 10 14.45 -5.33 -22.27
C ASP A 10 13.34 -4.30 -22.01
N LYS A 11 12.24 -4.34 -22.78
CA LYS A 11 11.05 -3.48 -22.58
C LYS A 11 10.05 -4.08 -21.60
N THR A 12 10.12 -5.39 -21.34
CA THR A 12 9.38 -6.06 -20.28
C THR A 12 10.22 -6.10 -19.00
N ASN A 13 10.59 -4.91 -18.50
CA ASN A 13 11.41 -4.71 -17.29
C ASN A 13 10.86 -5.49 -16.10
N ALA A 14 11.56 -6.57 -15.72
CA ALA A 14 11.44 -7.20 -14.40
C ALA A 14 11.63 -6.17 -13.27
N ASP A 15 12.52 -5.19 -13.45
CA ASP A 15 12.80 -4.10 -12.51
C ASP A 15 11.56 -3.32 -12.07
N ASN A 16 10.63 -3.01 -12.99
CA ASN A 16 9.43 -2.22 -12.63
C ASN A 16 8.42 -3.03 -11.80
N LYS A 17 8.36 -4.36 -12.01
CA LYS A 17 7.55 -5.25 -11.18
C LYS A 17 8.20 -5.41 -9.80
N GLU A 18 9.53 -5.56 -9.77
CA GLU A 18 10.30 -5.72 -8.54
C GLU A 18 10.18 -4.53 -7.58
N ILE A 19 10.20 -3.29 -8.10
CA ILE A 19 10.10 -2.06 -7.28
C ILE A 19 8.74 -1.93 -6.57
N GLY A 20 7.64 -2.30 -7.25
CA GLY A 20 6.30 -2.29 -6.64
C GLY A 20 6.21 -3.25 -5.46
N PHE A 21 6.76 -4.45 -5.61
CA PHE A 21 6.84 -5.44 -4.53
C PHE A 21 7.78 -4.98 -3.39
N GLN A 22 8.91 -4.32 -3.69
CA GLN A 22 9.83 -3.82 -2.66
C GLN A 22 9.17 -2.84 -1.69
N TYR A 23 8.38 -1.89 -2.19
CA TYR A 23 7.66 -0.95 -1.31
C TYR A 23 6.70 -1.66 -0.36
N GLN A 24 5.99 -2.67 -0.89
CA GLN A 24 5.09 -3.50 -0.11
C GLN A 24 5.81 -4.30 0.98
N TYR A 25 6.95 -4.92 0.67
CA TYR A 25 7.78 -5.61 1.66
C TYR A 25 8.28 -4.66 2.75
N TYR A 26 8.75 -3.46 2.41
CA TYR A 26 9.20 -2.48 3.41
C TYR A 26 8.06 -2.01 4.31
N TYR A 27 6.88 -1.75 3.75
CA TYR A 27 5.72 -1.33 4.53
C TYR A 27 5.24 -2.45 5.46
N PHE A 28 5.25 -3.70 4.99
CA PHE A 28 4.99 -4.87 5.81
C PHE A 28 5.98 -5.00 6.97
N LEU A 29 7.29 -4.91 6.71
CA LEU A 29 8.33 -4.96 7.74
C LEU A 29 8.16 -3.82 8.76
N TYR A 30 7.84 -2.61 8.30
CA TYR A 30 7.54 -1.49 9.19
C TYR A 30 6.37 -1.80 10.13
N LYS A 31 5.26 -2.35 9.62
CA LYS A 31 4.12 -2.76 10.47
C LYS A 31 4.50 -3.89 11.42
N LEU A 32 5.26 -4.88 10.94
CA LEU A 32 5.75 -6.02 11.72
C LEU A 32 6.58 -5.57 12.92
N LEU A 33 7.53 -4.67 12.71
CA LEU A 33 8.39 -4.12 13.77
C LEU A 33 7.62 -3.29 14.81
N ASN A 34 6.44 -2.78 14.45
CA ASN A 34 5.61 -1.95 15.31
C ASN A 34 4.47 -2.69 16.00
N LEU A 35 4.33 -4.00 15.78
CA LEU A 35 3.29 -4.81 16.40
C LEU A 35 3.31 -4.70 17.94
N LYS A 36 2.11 -4.66 18.52
CA LYS A 36 1.90 -4.79 19.95
C LYS A 36 1.41 -6.20 20.28
N LYS A 37 1.52 -6.59 21.55
CA LYS A 37 1.04 -7.90 22.02
C LYS A 37 -0.42 -8.12 21.63
N GLY A 38 -0.70 -9.25 20.97
CA GLY A 38 -2.03 -9.63 20.49
C GLY A 38 -2.42 -9.04 19.14
N GLN A 39 -1.50 -8.38 18.44
CA GLN A 39 -1.69 -7.92 17.06
C GLN A 39 -0.95 -8.84 16.09
N SER A 40 -1.40 -8.86 14.84
CA SER A 40 -0.70 -9.54 13.74
C SER A 40 -0.65 -8.66 12.50
N VAL A 41 0.26 -8.96 11.60
CA VAL A 41 0.34 -8.38 10.26
C VAL A 41 0.45 -9.52 9.26
N GLY A 42 -0.15 -9.37 8.08
CA GLY A 42 0.03 -10.28 6.97
C GLY A 42 0.23 -9.55 5.66
N LEU A 43 0.88 -10.24 4.73
CA LEU A 43 1.28 -9.78 3.41
C LEU A 43 0.53 -10.61 2.36
N GLU A 44 -0.13 -9.99 1.40
CA GLU A 44 -0.83 -10.68 0.29
C GLU A 44 -1.90 -11.70 0.73
N VAL A 45 -2.58 -11.45 1.86
CA VAL A 45 -3.64 -12.34 2.37
C VAL A 45 -5.02 -11.72 2.25
N ARG A 46 -5.19 -10.48 2.74
CA ARG A 46 -6.48 -9.77 2.77
C ARG A 46 -6.49 -8.48 1.94
N ASP A 47 -5.31 -7.91 1.76
CA ASP A 47 -4.95 -6.80 0.89
C ASP A 47 -3.42 -6.88 0.72
N ASP A 48 -2.78 -5.92 0.04
CA ASP A 48 -1.33 -5.90 -0.14
C ASP A 48 -0.61 -6.08 1.22
N VAL A 49 -1.06 -5.35 2.24
CA VAL A 49 -0.72 -5.57 3.66
C VAL A 49 -2.00 -5.49 4.48
N HIS A 50 -2.11 -6.27 5.55
CA HIS A 50 -3.18 -6.08 6.53
C HIS A 50 -2.66 -6.21 7.95
N THR A 51 -3.31 -5.54 8.89
CA THR A 51 -3.03 -5.66 10.33
C THR A 51 -4.29 -6.10 11.06
N THR A 52 -4.18 -7.08 11.95
CA THR A 52 -5.24 -7.40 12.92
C THR A 52 -4.84 -6.81 14.27
N LEU A 53 -5.71 -5.96 14.81
CA LEU A 53 -5.54 -5.28 16.09
C LEU A 53 -6.18 -6.11 17.23
N LYS A 54 -6.13 -5.59 18.45
CA LYS A 54 -6.89 -6.16 19.56
C LYS A 54 -8.40 -6.08 19.26
N ASN A 55 -9.18 -7.03 19.80
CA ASN A 55 -10.64 -7.10 19.63
C ASN A 55 -11.12 -7.32 18.19
N ASN A 56 -10.32 -7.99 17.36
CA ASN A 56 -10.63 -8.34 15.96
C ASN A 56 -10.90 -7.14 15.04
N GLN A 57 -10.46 -5.93 15.42
CA GLN A 57 -10.39 -4.83 14.46
C GLN A 57 -9.28 -5.12 13.44
N GLN A 58 -9.46 -4.70 12.21
CA GLN A 58 -8.48 -4.89 11.16
C GLN A 58 -8.27 -3.64 10.32
N ILE A 59 -7.08 -3.54 9.74
CA ILE A 59 -6.73 -2.50 8.78
C ILE A 59 -6.32 -3.22 7.50
N LEU A 60 -7.03 -2.94 6.41
CA LEU A 60 -6.69 -3.38 5.06
C LEU A 60 -5.94 -2.26 4.35
N ILE A 61 -4.73 -2.54 3.89
CA ILE A 61 -3.81 -1.54 3.36
C ILE A 61 -3.50 -1.91 1.91
N GLN A 62 -3.99 -1.08 0.99
CA GLN A 62 -3.59 -1.12 -0.41
C GLN A 62 -2.44 -0.14 -0.62
N LEU A 63 -1.34 -0.62 -1.18
CA LEU A 63 -0.15 0.15 -1.48
C LEU A 63 -0.12 0.44 -2.99
N LYS A 64 -0.13 1.72 -3.34
CA LYS A 64 0.06 2.16 -4.72
C LYS A 64 1.35 2.94 -4.84
N HIS A 65 2.22 2.44 -5.69
CA HIS A 65 3.44 3.14 -6.06
C HIS A 65 3.18 3.98 -7.31
N THR A 66 3.25 5.32 -7.20
CA THR A 66 3.03 6.18 -8.35
C THR A 66 4.37 6.50 -9.03
N VAL A 67 4.55 6.01 -10.25
CA VAL A 67 5.65 6.39 -11.16
C VAL A 67 5.17 7.41 -12.21
N ARG A 68 3.94 7.91 -12.10
CA ARG A 68 3.40 8.87 -13.07
C ARG A 68 4.20 10.16 -12.99
N LYS A 69 4.71 10.57 -14.14
CA LYS A 69 5.39 11.83 -14.32
C LYS A 69 4.51 12.77 -15.13
N ASN A 70 4.48 14.05 -14.78
CA ASN A 70 3.86 15.06 -15.65
C ASN A 70 4.72 15.29 -16.90
N ALA A 71 4.23 16.13 -17.81
CA ALA A 71 4.96 16.52 -19.02
C ALA A 71 6.35 17.14 -18.73
N SER A 72 6.57 17.60 -17.50
CA SER A 72 7.84 18.15 -17.01
C SER A 72 8.71 17.14 -16.24
N ASP A 73 8.43 15.84 -16.38
CA ASP A 73 9.18 14.72 -15.76
C ASP A 73 9.15 14.66 -14.21
N ASN A 74 8.27 15.43 -13.57
CA ASN A 74 8.09 15.41 -12.11
C ASN A 74 7.10 14.33 -11.69
N ALA A 75 7.38 13.61 -10.59
CA ALA A 75 6.44 12.65 -10.02
C ALA A 75 5.15 13.35 -9.56
N VAL A 76 4.00 12.81 -9.94
CA VAL A 76 2.68 13.36 -9.61
C VAL A 76 1.92 12.42 -8.69
N SER A 77 1.26 12.96 -7.68
CA SER A 77 0.34 12.20 -6.80
C SER A 77 -0.82 11.58 -7.59
N LEU A 78 -1.44 10.55 -7.02
CA LEU A 78 -2.68 9.99 -7.52
C LEU A 78 -3.74 11.10 -7.67
N ALA A 79 -4.22 11.29 -8.89
CA ALA A 79 -5.31 12.23 -9.18
C ALA A 79 -6.67 11.60 -8.81
N GLU A 80 -7.70 12.42 -8.54
CA GLU A 80 -9.05 11.93 -8.20
C GLU A 80 -9.69 11.05 -9.29
N LEU A 81 -9.26 11.23 -10.55
CA LEU A 81 -9.68 10.43 -11.70
C LEU A 81 -8.75 9.23 -11.99
N ASP A 82 -7.88 8.86 -11.05
CA ASP A 82 -6.99 7.74 -11.28
C ASP A 82 -7.74 6.41 -11.27
N VAL A 83 -7.59 5.65 -12.36
CA VAL A 83 -8.15 4.31 -12.51
C VAL A 83 -7.76 3.36 -11.38
N ASP A 84 -6.55 3.51 -10.81
CA ASP A 84 -6.08 2.67 -9.72
C ASP A 84 -6.78 2.99 -8.39
N LEU A 85 -7.18 4.25 -8.19
CA LEU A 85 -8.01 4.65 -7.05
C LEU A 85 -9.39 4.00 -7.15
N TRP A 86 -10.08 4.17 -8.28
CA TRP A 86 -11.43 3.62 -8.48
C TRP A 86 -11.44 2.10 -8.42
N LYS A 87 -10.41 1.44 -8.96
CA LYS A 87 -10.24 -0.02 -8.85
C LYS A 87 -10.05 -0.46 -7.40
N THR A 88 -9.29 0.29 -6.61
CA THR A 88 -9.10 0.00 -5.17
C THR A 88 -10.43 0.12 -4.41
N LEU A 89 -11.18 1.21 -4.62
CA LEU A 89 -12.50 1.40 -4.01
C LEU A 89 -13.48 0.30 -4.42
N TYR A 90 -13.49 -0.10 -5.69
CA TYR A 90 -14.29 -1.20 -6.20
C TYR A 90 -13.95 -2.53 -5.51
N ASN A 91 -12.66 -2.84 -5.36
CA ASN A 91 -12.23 -4.05 -4.66
C ASN A 91 -12.65 -4.04 -3.19
N TRP A 92 -12.50 -2.92 -2.48
CA TRP A 92 -12.97 -2.81 -1.10
C TRP A 92 -14.48 -2.94 -0.97
N ALA A 93 -15.25 -2.37 -1.90
CA ALA A 93 -16.70 -2.58 -1.95
C ALA A 93 -17.05 -4.08 -2.11
N ASN A 94 -16.34 -4.81 -2.97
CA ASN A 94 -16.52 -6.25 -3.13
C ASN A 94 -16.14 -7.04 -1.86
N ILE A 95 -15.05 -6.66 -1.18
CA ILE A 95 -14.66 -7.26 0.10
C ILE A 95 -15.79 -7.07 1.11
N ILE A 96 -16.38 -5.88 1.21
CA ILE A 96 -17.47 -5.60 2.14
C ILE A 96 -18.66 -6.53 1.91
N VAL A 97 -19.06 -6.76 0.66
CA VAL A 97 -20.27 -7.55 0.31
C VAL A 97 -20.00 -9.02 0.00
N ASP A 98 -18.78 -9.52 0.28
CA ASP A 98 -18.38 -10.88 -0.05
C ASP A 98 -19.15 -11.93 0.77
N LYS A 99 -20.10 -12.58 0.09
CA LYS A 99 -20.96 -13.63 0.66
C LYS A 99 -20.15 -14.87 1.06
N THR A 100 -19.07 -15.18 0.35
CA THR A 100 -18.24 -16.38 0.63
C THR A 100 -17.48 -16.23 1.94
N ALA A 101 -17.18 -14.99 2.33
CA ALA A 101 -16.61 -14.64 3.62
C ALA A 101 -17.67 -14.33 4.70
N GLY A 102 -18.92 -14.78 4.50
CA GLY A 102 -20.00 -14.69 5.49
C GLY A 102 -20.68 -13.33 5.59
N ARG A 103 -20.63 -12.49 4.55
CA ARG A 103 -21.25 -11.14 4.52
C ARG A 103 -22.41 -11.04 3.52
N ALA A 104 -23.30 -12.03 3.55
CA ALA A 104 -24.46 -12.10 2.67
C ALA A 104 -25.51 -11.02 2.99
N GLU A 105 -25.67 -10.69 4.27
CA GLU A 105 -26.69 -9.77 4.77
C GLU A 105 -26.13 -8.40 5.16
N LYS A 106 -26.96 -7.36 5.09
CA LYS A 106 -26.58 -5.98 5.40
C LYS A 106 -26.04 -5.82 6.83
N SER A 107 -26.59 -6.56 7.80
CA SER A 107 -26.11 -6.53 9.19
C SER A 107 -24.66 -7.01 9.33
N GLN A 108 -24.28 -8.07 8.60
CA GLN A 108 -22.92 -8.61 8.58
C GLN A 108 -21.94 -7.66 7.90
N GLN A 109 -22.39 -6.99 6.83
CA GLN A 109 -21.60 -5.97 6.13
C GLN A 109 -21.34 -4.75 7.04
N ILE A 110 -22.36 -4.30 7.78
CA ILE A 110 -22.23 -3.21 8.75
C ILE A 110 -21.29 -3.58 9.90
N ASP A 111 -21.43 -4.78 10.48
CA ASP A 111 -20.51 -5.23 11.55
C ASP A 111 -19.07 -5.30 11.03
N PHE A 112 -18.85 -5.80 9.82
CA PHE A 112 -17.53 -5.83 9.18
C PHE A 112 -16.94 -4.43 9.01
N ILE A 113 -17.70 -3.48 8.44
CA ILE A 113 -17.27 -2.08 8.28
C ILE A 113 -16.94 -1.47 9.64
N SER A 114 -17.74 -1.73 10.67
CA SER A 114 -17.53 -1.15 12.01
C SER A 114 -16.21 -1.58 12.67
N ARG A 115 -15.60 -2.67 12.18
CA ARG A 115 -14.34 -3.23 12.67
C ARG A 115 -13.20 -3.12 11.66
N THR A 116 -13.42 -2.50 10.50
CA THR A 116 -12.45 -2.49 9.40
C THR A 116 -12.12 -1.07 8.99
N GLU A 117 -10.83 -0.76 9.01
CA GLU A 117 -10.29 0.45 8.39
C GLU A 117 -9.68 0.10 7.03
N PHE A 118 -9.85 1.00 6.05
CA PHE A 118 -9.30 0.86 4.71
C PHE A 118 -8.31 2.00 4.45
N HIS A 119 -7.04 1.64 4.23
CA HIS A 119 -5.95 2.61 4.09
C HIS A 119 -5.37 2.49 2.68
N LEU A 120 -5.52 3.55 1.87
CA LEU A 120 -4.82 3.66 0.60
C LEU A 120 -3.54 4.45 0.84
N VAL A 121 -2.40 3.79 0.71
CA VAL A 121 -1.10 4.40 0.96
C VAL A 121 -0.39 4.60 -0.37
N THR A 122 -0.06 5.85 -0.66
CA THR A 122 0.55 6.27 -1.92
C THR A 122 2.00 6.69 -1.68
N ALA A 123 2.92 6.23 -2.52
CA ALA A 123 4.31 6.66 -2.49
C ALA A 123 4.68 7.37 -3.79
N LEU A 124 5.40 8.49 -3.66
CA LEU A 124 6.02 9.22 -4.77
C LEU A 124 7.52 8.96 -4.76
N LEU A 125 8.04 8.25 -5.76
CA LEU A 125 9.48 8.20 -6.00
C LEU A 125 9.90 9.39 -6.87
N HIS A 126 10.67 10.32 -6.30
CA HIS A 126 11.50 11.22 -7.09
C HIS A 126 12.67 10.42 -7.67
N LYS A 127 12.90 10.52 -8.98
CA LYS A 127 14.09 9.91 -9.59
C LYS A 127 15.32 10.73 -9.18
N HIS A 128 16.35 10.03 -8.68
CA HIS A 128 17.69 10.50 -8.31
C HIS A 128 17.87 11.15 -6.93
N SER A 129 17.83 10.33 -5.88
CA SER A 129 18.90 10.36 -4.86
C SER A 129 19.03 8.99 -4.22
N LYS A 130 20.26 8.47 -4.10
CA LYS A 130 20.58 7.29 -3.28
C LYS A 130 20.40 7.53 -1.76
N ALA A 131 19.70 8.60 -1.41
CA ALA A 131 19.38 9.01 -0.07
C ALA A 131 17.93 9.47 -0.15
N GLU A 132 16.99 8.67 0.35
CA GLU A 132 15.78 9.12 1.05
C GLU A 132 14.72 8.00 1.11
N PHE A 133 14.87 7.14 2.12
CA PHE A 133 13.73 6.50 2.78
C PHE A 133 12.91 7.52 3.61
N SER A 134 12.79 8.76 3.13
CA SER A 134 12.27 9.92 3.87
C SER A 134 10.82 9.75 4.38
N PRO A 135 9.88 9.13 3.63
CA PRO A 135 8.50 8.97 4.12
C PRO A 135 8.37 8.02 5.32
N ILE A 136 9.24 7.01 5.42
CA ILE A 136 9.27 6.07 6.55
C ILE A 136 9.97 6.74 7.75
N HIS A 137 11.03 7.52 7.50
CA HIS A 137 11.77 8.22 8.54
C HIS A 137 11.00 9.39 9.18
N SER A 138 10.19 10.14 8.44
CA SER A 138 9.39 11.25 9.00
C SER A 138 8.29 10.75 9.95
N ASN A 139 7.61 9.67 9.56
CA ASN A 139 6.59 9.01 10.39
C ASN A 139 7.17 8.30 11.63
N LEU A 140 8.42 7.81 11.56
CA LEU A 140 9.12 7.24 12.73
C LEU A 140 9.48 8.31 13.78
N ARG A 141 9.94 9.50 13.36
CA ARG A 141 10.28 10.57 14.31
C ARG A 141 9.06 11.10 15.05
N HIS A 142 7.91 11.21 14.38
CA HIS A 142 6.70 11.76 14.99
C HIS A 142 6.09 10.85 16.07
N ASN A 143 6.21 9.53 15.93
CA ASN A 143 5.70 8.56 16.91
C ASN A 143 6.66 8.27 18.08
N LEU A 144 7.95 8.54 17.92
CA LEU A 144 8.94 8.39 19.00
C LEU A 144 9.05 9.65 19.87
N GLY A 145 8.69 10.83 19.35
CA GLY A 145 8.67 12.09 20.13
C GLY A 145 7.46 12.25 21.06
N ALA A 146 6.35 11.55 20.80
CA ALA A 146 5.11 11.68 21.58
C ALA A 146 5.03 10.77 22.83
N ARG A 147 6.11 10.05 23.18
CA ARG A 147 6.20 9.20 24.37
C ARG A 147 7.15 9.72 25.46
N SER A 148 7.54 10.98 25.39
CA SER A 148 8.35 11.65 26.40
C SER A 148 7.62 12.88 26.96
N THR A 149 6.55 12.64 27.72
CA THR A 149 6.08 13.45 28.86
C THR A 149 5.09 12.63 29.65
#